data_AF-A0A0U2U819-F1
#
_entry.id   AF-A0A0U2U819-F1
#
_cell.length_a   1.000
_cell.length_b   1.000
_cell.length_c   1.000
_cell.angle_alpha   90.00
_cell.angle_beta   90.00
_cell.angle_gamma   90.00
#
_symmetry.space_group_name_H-M   'P 1'
#
loop_
_entity.id
_entity.type
_entity.pdbx_description
1 polymer ?
#
loop_
_entity_poly.entity_id
_entity_poly.type
_entity_poly.pdbx_seq_one_letter_code
_entity_poly.pdbx_strand_id
1 'polypeptide(L)'
;MSETIATVANPMKLALTHILKIERLRKEYLEKQLVEDSEKLDLGGFVTRMKQYPSLLMSSGLVTSVSFYISKIEKEKGSGEALRLLYEYLTTNRDESHEDEERSVLEKLTTSESVRKAILSEMKSDAKGYLIASALLIAAISEFSRAIGLELPDEGEFLTKFIEFLKELLEDTSLENLILLENLMREYSIEVKRLVEAYKSIVWEGKDNGKA
;
A
#
# COMPACT_ATOMS: atom_id res chain seq x y z
N MET A 1 4.97 20.45 -22.22
CA MET A 1 4.95 19.13 -21.55
C MET A 1 5.91 19.15 -20.35
N SER A 2 5.74 20.02 -19.35
CA SER A 2 6.88 20.29 -18.44
C SER A 2 6.61 20.77 -17.01
N GLU A 3 5.46 20.51 -16.39
CA GLU A 3 5.34 20.68 -14.92
C GLU A 3 4.60 19.52 -14.25
N THR A 4 3.64 18.89 -14.93
CA THR A 4 2.80 17.82 -14.36
C THR A 4 3.56 16.51 -14.07
N ILE A 5 4.58 16.16 -14.87
CA ILE A 5 5.35 14.90 -14.74
C ILE A 5 6.27 14.93 -13.49
N ALA A 6 6.77 16.10 -13.09
CA ALA A 6 7.72 16.23 -11.98
C ALA A 6 7.06 16.12 -10.59
N THR A 7 5.75 16.36 -10.49
CA THR A 7 5.02 16.40 -9.20
C THR A 7 4.48 15.06 -8.72
N VAL A 8 4.46 14.03 -9.58
CA VAL A 8 3.84 12.73 -9.31
C VAL A 8 4.90 11.65 -8.97
N ALA A 9 6.10 11.74 -9.56
CA ALA A 9 7.18 10.77 -9.32
C ALA A 9 7.96 10.99 -8.01
N ASN A 10 7.57 11.95 -7.15
CA ASN A 10 8.31 12.25 -5.92
C ASN A 10 8.03 11.17 -4.85
N PRO A 11 9.03 10.35 -4.45
CA PRO A 11 8.80 9.23 -3.54
C PRO A 11 8.32 9.65 -2.15
N MET A 12 8.78 10.80 -1.65
CA MET A 12 8.35 11.35 -0.36
C MET A 12 6.88 11.78 -0.39
N LYS A 13 6.47 12.48 -1.46
CA LYS A 13 5.07 12.95 -1.60
C LYS A 13 4.12 11.75 -1.71
N LEU A 14 4.48 10.74 -2.51
CA LEU A 14 3.67 9.54 -2.66
C LEU A 14 3.57 8.77 -1.33
N ALA A 15 4.69 8.61 -0.60
CA ALA A 15 4.72 7.97 0.70
C ALA A 15 3.78 8.68 1.71
N LEU A 16 3.84 10.02 1.77
CA LEU A 16 2.95 10.81 2.62
C LEU A 16 1.48 10.62 2.26
N THR A 17 1.14 10.67 0.97
CA THR A 17 -0.23 10.45 0.48
C THR A 17 -0.75 9.07 0.90
N HIS A 18 0.03 8.01 0.70
CA HIS A 18 -0.37 6.65 1.08
C HIS A 18 -0.55 6.50 2.59
N ILE A 19 0.34 7.07 3.42
CA ILE A 19 0.20 7.00 4.88
C ILE A 19 -1.04 7.78 5.36
N LEU A 20 -1.32 8.95 4.79
CA LEU A 20 -2.54 9.70 5.11
C LEU A 20 -3.81 8.94 4.73
N LYS A 21 -3.82 8.25 3.59
CA LYS A 21 -4.95 7.41 3.18
C LYS A 21 -5.16 6.22 4.12
N ILE A 22 -4.09 5.56 4.55
CA ILE A 22 -4.16 4.48 5.55
C ILE A 22 -4.73 5.00 6.88
N GLU A 23 -4.29 6.17 7.33
CA GLU A 23 -4.84 6.77 8.56
C GLU A 23 -6.32 7.15 8.40
N ARG A 24 -6.73 7.68 7.24
CA ARG A 24 -8.14 7.96 6.95
C ARG A 24 -8.99 6.68 7.00
N LEU A 25 -8.53 5.60 6.38
CA LEU A 25 -9.20 4.30 6.44
C LEU A 25 -9.32 3.82 7.89
N ARG A 26 -8.26 3.95 8.68
CA ARG A 26 -8.28 3.62 10.11
C ARG A 26 -9.33 4.42 10.88
N LYS A 27 -9.39 5.75 10.69
CA LYS A 27 -10.41 6.60 11.32
C LYS A 27 -11.82 6.18 10.93
N GLU A 28 -12.05 5.87 9.65
CA GLU A 28 -13.35 5.43 9.15
C GLU A 28 -13.85 4.15 9.85
N TYR A 29 -12.96 3.18 10.09
CA TYR A 29 -13.31 1.98 10.85
C TYR A 29 -13.65 2.26 12.32
N LEU A 30 -12.94 3.19 12.95
CA LEU A 30 -13.19 3.59 14.33
C LEU A 30 -14.50 4.38 14.46
N GLU A 31 -14.76 5.31 13.55
CA GLU A 31 -15.97 6.15 13.53
C GLU A 31 -17.24 5.34 13.28
N LYS A 32 -17.19 4.35 12.37
CA LYS A 32 -18.30 3.44 12.10
C LYS A 32 -18.51 2.37 13.18
N GLN A 33 -17.74 2.40 14.27
CA GLN A 33 -17.78 1.40 15.35
C GLN A 33 -17.68 -0.05 14.83
N LEU A 34 -16.95 -0.25 13.72
CA LEU A 34 -16.76 -1.56 13.10
C LEU A 34 -15.78 -2.43 13.90
N VAL A 35 -15.18 -1.87 14.94
CA VAL A 35 -14.25 -2.52 15.83
C VAL A 35 -14.65 -2.18 17.26
N GLU A 36 -15.02 -3.21 18.02
CA GLU A 36 -15.44 -3.08 19.42
C GLU A 36 -14.29 -2.69 20.36
N ASP A 37 -13.04 -2.84 19.91
CA ASP A 37 -11.82 -2.56 20.66
C ASP A 37 -10.81 -1.89 19.72
N SER A 38 -10.44 -0.64 20.01
CA SER A 38 -9.49 0.12 19.21
C SER A 38 -8.13 -0.58 19.05
N GLU A 39 -7.75 -1.47 19.98
CA GLU A 39 -6.53 -2.30 19.88
C GLU A 39 -6.61 -3.35 18.75
N LYS A 40 -7.82 -3.75 18.32
CA LYS A 40 -7.99 -4.69 17.18
C LYS A 40 -7.75 -4.04 15.82
N LEU A 41 -7.73 -2.71 15.74
CA LEU A 41 -7.28 -2.00 14.54
C LEU A 41 -5.76 -1.71 14.55
N ASP A 42 -4.98 -2.60 15.17
CA ASP A 42 -3.53 -2.51 15.23
C ASP A 42 -2.89 -2.50 13.82
N LEU A 43 -2.04 -1.51 13.58
CA LEU A 43 -1.19 -1.36 12.40
C LEU A 43 0.25 -1.81 12.66
N GLY A 44 0.56 -2.36 13.84
CA GLY A 44 1.87 -2.82 14.26
C GLY A 44 2.46 -3.88 13.33
N GLY A 45 1.63 -4.79 12.81
CA GLY A 45 2.03 -5.72 11.75
C GLY A 45 2.49 -4.99 10.48
N PHE A 46 1.71 -4.03 9.99
CA PHE A 46 2.05 -3.20 8.82
C PHE A 46 3.34 -2.38 9.06
N VAL A 47 3.46 -1.73 10.22
CA VAL A 47 4.68 -0.98 10.60
C VAL A 47 5.90 -1.88 10.58
N THR A 48 5.80 -3.09 11.15
CA THR A 48 6.90 -4.05 11.19
C THR A 48 7.35 -4.43 9.77
N ARG A 49 6.41 -4.67 8.85
CA ARG A 49 6.75 -4.97 7.45
C ARG A 49 7.40 -3.79 6.74
N MET A 50 6.83 -2.59 6.86
CA MET A 50 7.43 -1.41 6.22
C MET A 50 8.81 -1.05 6.80
N LYS A 51 9.11 -1.39 8.05
CA LYS A 51 10.47 -1.29 8.61
C LYS A 51 11.45 -2.30 8.01
N GLN A 52 10.98 -3.49 7.70
CA GLN A 52 11.78 -4.60 7.15
C GLN A 52 12.00 -4.47 5.63
N TYR A 53 11.02 -3.91 4.91
CA TYR A 53 11.01 -3.90 3.45
C TYR A 53 12.24 -3.23 2.81
N PRO A 54 12.75 -2.05 3.26
CA PRO A 54 13.92 -1.45 2.63
C PRO A 54 15.16 -2.36 2.63
N SER A 55 15.38 -3.08 3.73
CA SER A 55 16.48 -4.04 3.83
C SER A 55 16.27 -5.25 2.92
N LEU A 56 15.03 -5.75 2.81
CA LEU A 56 14.69 -6.85 1.90
C LEU A 56 14.84 -6.46 0.42
N LEU A 57 14.39 -5.26 0.06
CA LEU A 57 14.53 -4.69 -1.28
C LEU A 57 16.02 -4.59 -1.66
N MET A 58 16.85 -4.06 -0.76
CA MET A 58 18.30 -3.97 -0.95
C MET A 58 18.98 -5.33 -1.13
N SER A 59 18.52 -6.38 -0.42
CA SER A 59 19.16 -7.69 -0.45
C SER A 59 18.69 -8.60 -1.59
N SER A 60 17.45 -8.41 -2.05
CA SER A 60 16.76 -9.39 -2.92
C SER A 60 16.20 -8.77 -4.20
N GLY A 61 16.25 -7.44 -4.34
CA GLY A 61 15.70 -6.73 -5.50
C GLY A 61 14.18 -6.56 -5.44
N LEU A 62 13.66 -5.72 -6.35
CA LEU A 62 12.25 -5.33 -6.38
C LEU A 62 11.32 -6.52 -6.57
N VAL A 63 11.52 -7.29 -7.64
CA VAL A 63 10.61 -8.35 -8.07
C VAL A 63 10.48 -9.42 -6.99
N THR A 64 11.59 -9.92 -6.46
CA THR A 64 11.60 -10.97 -5.43
C THR A 64 11.00 -10.49 -4.12
N SER A 65 11.34 -9.28 -3.66
CA SER A 65 10.84 -8.75 -2.40
C SER A 65 9.32 -8.50 -2.41
N VAL A 66 8.78 -7.98 -3.50
CA VAL A 66 7.33 -7.74 -3.67
C VAL A 66 6.57 -9.06 -3.82
N SER A 67 7.09 -9.99 -4.64
CA SER A 67 6.50 -11.33 -4.80
C SER A 67 6.43 -12.07 -3.46
N PHE A 68 7.46 -11.92 -2.61
CA PHE A 68 7.45 -12.47 -1.26
C PHE A 68 6.30 -11.90 -0.42
N TYR A 69 6.07 -10.58 -0.44
CA TYR A 69 4.97 -9.95 0.31
C TYR A 69 3.60 -10.45 -0.14
N ILE A 70 3.38 -10.51 -1.45
CA ILE A 70 2.14 -11.04 -2.05
C ILE A 70 1.93 -12.52 -1.66
N SER A 71 2.98 -13.35 -1.67
CA SER A 71 2.88 -14.76 -1.31
C SER A 71 2.40 -15.00 0.13
N LYS A 72 2.55 -14.01 1.03
CA LYS A 72 2.09 -14.10 2.43
C LYS A 72 0.60 -13.90 2.60
N ILE A 73 -0.10 -13.45 1.56
CA ILE A 73 -1.53 -13.17 1.60
C ILE A 73 -2.33 -13.97 0.56
N GLU A 74 -1.69 -14.54 -0.46
CA GLU A 74 -2.36 -15.20 -1.59
C GLU A 74 -3.32 -16.34 -1.18
N LYS A 75 -3.04 -17.03 -0.07
CA LYS A 75 -3.83 -18.19 0.40
C LYS A 75 -4.94 -17.83 1.38
N GLU A 76 -5.01 -16.57 1.76
CA GLU A 76 -5.91 -16.09 2.81
C GLU A 76 -7.26 -15.71 2.19
N LYS A 77 -8.36 -16.19 2.77
CA LYS A 77 -9.70 -15.98 2.21
C LYS A 77 -10.05 -14.48 2.22
N GLY A 78 -10.48 -13.94 1.08
CA GLY A 78 -10.86 -12.53 0.94
C GLY A 78 -9.69 -11.56 0.76
N SER A 79 -8.43 -12.03 0.81
CA SER A 79 -7.26 -11.16 0.65
C SER A 79 -7.15 -10.55 -0.75
N GLY A 80 -7.52 -11.28 -1.80
CA GLY A 80 -7.45 -10.78 -3.18
C GLY A 80 -8.38 -9.59 -3.43
N GLU A 81 -9.64 -9.68 -2.98
CA GLU A 81 -10.60 -8.57 -3.09
C GLU A 81 -10.17 -7.38 -2.24
N ALA A 82 -9.71 -7.63 -1.01
CA ALA A 82 -9.22 -6.58 -0.12
C ALA A 82 -7.97 -5.89 -0.68
N LEU A 83 -7.04 -6.66 -1.26
CA LEU A 83 -5.83 -6.14 -1.89
C LEU A 83 -6.17 -5.24 -3.07
N ARG A 84 -7.11 -5.67 -3.94
CA ARG A 84 -7.58 -4.87 -5.08
C ARG A 84 -8.21 -3.55 -4.62
N LEU A 85 -9.14 -3.60 -3.67
CA LEU A 85 -9.79 -2.38 -3.17
C LEU A 85 -8.83 -1.44 -2.43
N LEU A 86 -7.86 -1.99 -1.68
CA LEU A 86 -6.82 -1.18 -1.06
C LEU A 86 -5.92 -0.53 -2.11
N TYR A 87 -5.56 -1.26 -3.18
CA TYR A 87 -4.81 -0.69 -4.30
C TYR A 87 -5.59 0.45 -4.96
N GLU A 88 -6.85 0.24 -5.35
CA GLU A 88 -7.72 1.25 -5.96
C GLU A 88 -7.85 2.50 -5.06
N TYR A 89 -8.05 2.27 -3.77
CA TYR A 89 -8.14 3.36 -2.82
C TYR A 89 -6.82 4.14 -2.69
N LEU A 90 -5.67 3.48 -2.80
CA LEU A 90 -4.38 4.14 -2.73
C LEU A 90 -4.05 4.92 -4.01
N THR A 91 -4.44 4.41 -5.19
CA THR A 91 -4.13 5.00 -6.51
C THR A 91 -5.14 6.03 -7.02
N THR A 92 -6.35 6.10 -6.47
CA THR A 92 -7.33 7.14 -6.80
C THR A 92 -6.76 8.54 -6.51
N ASN A 93 -6.62 9.39 -7.53
CA ASN A 93 -6.04 10.73 -7.36
C ASN A 93 -7.05 11.72 -6.79
N ARG A 94 -6.56 12.65 -5.95
CA ARG A 94 -7.33 13.73 -5.32
C ARG A 94 -7.50 14.96 -6.23
N ASP A 95 -7.79 14.76 -7.51
CA ASP A 95 -8.33 15.88 -8.29
C ASP A 95 -9.85 15.90 -8.08
N GLU A 96 -10.47 17.09 -7.99
CA GLU A 96 -11.88 17.28 -7.58
C GLU A 96 -12.88 16.45 -8.41
N SER A 97 -12.49 15.95 -9.58
CA SER A 97 -13.28 15.04 -10.42
C SER A 97 -13.33 13.58 -9.96
N HIS A 98 -12.57 13.18 -8.93
CA HIS A 98 -12.43 11.80 -8.46
C HIS A 98 -12.75 11.59 -6.97
N GLU A 99 -13.26 12.61 -6.26
CA GLU A 99 -13.65 12.46 -4.84
C GLU A 99 -14.75 11.41 -4.65
N ASP A 100 -15.70 11.32 -5.58
CA ASP A 100 -16.81 10.35 -5.52
C ASP A 100 -16.31 8.91 -5.69
N GLU A 101 -15.25 8.72 -6.49
CA GLU A 101 -14.61 7.44 -6.70
C GLU A 101 -13.84 6.99 -5.46
N GLU A 102 -12.99 7.85 -4.88
CA GLU A 102 -12.26 7.55 -3.63
C GLU A 102 -13.26 7.20 -2.51
N ARG A 103 -14.36 7.96 -2.37
CA ARG A 103 -15.43 7.69 -1.40
C ARG A 103 -16.11 6.35 -1.66
N SER A 104 -16.42 6.03 -2.92
CA SER A 104 -17.04 4.76 -3.28
C SER A 104 -16.15 3.56 -2.91
N VAL A 105 -14.85 3.63 -3.18
CA VAL A 105 -13.91 2.55 -2.83
C VAL A 105 -13.76 2.45 -1.30
N LEU A 106 -13.65 3.58 -0.59
CA LEU A 106 -13.60 3.61 0.88
C LEU A 106 -14.87 3.03 1.52
N GLU A 107 -16.04 3.29 0.93
CA GLU A 107 -17.29 2.69 1.37
C GLU A 107 -17.28 1.17 1.17
N LYS A 108 -16.81 0.68 0.02
CA LYS A 108 -16.67 -0.78 -0.22
C LYS A 108 -15.72 -1.44 0.77
N LEU A 109 -14.58 -0.80 1.07
CA LEU A 109 -13.61 -1.27 2.08
C LEU A 109 -14.24 -1.42 3.47
N THR A 110 -15.21 -0.58 3.82
CA THR A 110 -15.83 -0.52 5.16
C THR A 110 -17.22 -1.17 5.25
N THR A 111 -17.80 -1.61 4.13
CA THR A 111 -19.13 -2.25 4.10
C THR A 111 -19.09 -3.73 3.69
N SER A 112 -18.16 -4.13 2.82
CA SER A 112 -18.03 -5.53 2.40
C SER A 112 -17.51 -6.42 3.54
N GLU A 113 -18.29 -7.43 3.94
CA GLU A 113 -17.95 -8.30 5.07
C GLU A 113 -16.66 -9.09 4.85
N SER A 114 -16.46 -9.65 3.65
CA SER A 114 -15.24 -10.40 3.29
C SER A 114 -13.98 -9.54 3.42
N VAL A 115 -14.06 -8.33 2.88
CA VAL A 115 -12.96 -7.34 2.87
C VAL A 115 -12.69 -6.84 4.28
N ARG A 116 -13.73 -6.48 5.03
CA ARG A 116 -13.60 -6.09 6.43
C ARG A 116 -12.93 -7.17 7.26
N LYS A 117 -13.33 -8.44 7.11
CA LYS A 117 -12.73 -9.56 7.87
C LYS A 117 -11.24 -9.72 7.56
N ALA A 118 -10.85 -9.56 6.31
CA ALA A 118 -9.45 -9.59 5.88
C ALA A 118 -8.64 -8.41 6.47
N ILE A 119 -9.24 -7.23 6.59
CA ILE A 119 -8.59 -6.04 7.14
C ILE A 119 -8.59 -6.04 8.69
N LEU A 120 -9.64 -6.54 9.34
CA LEU A 120 -9.89 -6.34 10.78
C LEU A 120 -9.38 -7.45 11.69
N SER A 121 -9.70 -8.74 11.47
CA SER A 121 -9.50 -9.69 12.59
C SER A 121 -9.49 -11.18 12.31
N GLU A 122 -9.78 -11.69 11.10
CA GLU A 122 -9.81 -13.15 10.89
C GLU A 122 -8.53 -13.72 10.24
N MET A 123 -7.63 -12.86 9.77
CA MET A 123 -6.31 -13.26 9.32
C MET A 123 -5.34 -13.28 10.51
N LYS A 124 -4.35 -14.19 10.50
CA LYS A 124 -3.24 -14.14 11.46
C LYS A 124 -2.65 -12.72 11.44
N SER A 125 -2.36 -12.13 12.61
CA SER A 125 -1.86 -10.75 12.76
C SER A 125 -0.76 -10.38 11.75
N ASP A 126 0.14 -11.32 11.46
CA ASP A 126 1.21 -11.15 10.46
C ASP A 126 0.69 -10.93 9.02
N ALA A 127 -0.35 -11.62 8.60
CA ALA A 127 -0.88 -11.59 7.23
C ALA A 127 -1.63 -10.27 6.94
N LYS A 128 -2.31 -9.69 7.93
CA LYS A 128 -2.90 -8.33 7.82
C LYS A 128 -1.82 -7.28 7.51
N GLY A 129 -0.70 -7.35 8.23
CA GLY A 129 0.44 -6.45 7.99
C GLY A 129 0.98 -6.58 6.57
N TYR A 130 1.07 -7.80 6.04
CA TYR A 130 1.44 -8.05 4.64
C TYR A 130 0.38 -7.58 3.64
N LEU A 131 -0.91 -7.65 3.95
CA LEU A 131 -1.98 -7.19 3.06
C LEU A 131 -1.88 -5.69 2.77
N ILE A 132 -1.84 -4.87 3.82
CA ILE A 132 -1.74 -3.41 3.70
C ILE A 132 -0.40 -3.01 3.06
N ALA A 133 0.69 -3.66 3.49
CA ALA A 133 2.01 -3.40 2.91
C ALA A 133 2.05 -3.75 1.42
N SER A 134 1.47 -4.89 1.02
CA SER A 134 1.44 -5.31 -0.40
C SER A 134 0.64 -4.33 -1.25
N ALA A 135 -0.55 -3.91 -0.80
CA ALA A 135 -1.35 -2.92 -1.51
C ALA A 135 -0.57 -1.62 -1.75
N LEU A 136 0.12 -1.14 -0.71
CA LEU A 136 0.92 0.07 -0.74
C LEU A 136 2.14 -0.04 -1.66
N LEU A 137 2.80 -1.21 -1.70
CA LEU A 137 3.90 -1.45 -2.62
C LEU A 137 3.42 -1.54 -4.07
N ILE A 138 2.31 -2.24 -4.32
CA ILE A 138 1.73 -2.36 -5.67
C ILE A 138 1.27 -0.99 -6.20
N ALA A 139 0.62 -0.18 -5.35
CA ALA A 139 0.22 1.18 -5.69
C ALA A 139 1.43 2.06 -6.05
N ALA A 140 2.50 1.99 -5.24
CA ALA A 140 3.72 2.76 -5.51
C ALA A 140 4.43 2.31 -6.80
N ILE A 141 4.54 1.00 -7.02
CA ILE A 141 5.10 0.44 -8.26
C ILE A 141 4.29 0.92 -9.45
N SER A 142 2.96 0.86 -9.35
CA SER A 142 2.08 1.31 -10.43
C SER A 142 2.29 2.78 -10.77
N GLU A 143 2.39 3.63 -9.76
CA GLU A 143 2.59 5.07 -9.97
C GLU A 143 3.96 5.40 -10.56
N PHE A 144 5.02 4.76 -10.06
CA PHE A 144 6.36 4.94 -10.60
C PHE A 144 6.52 4.35 -12.00
N SER A 145 5.92 3.19 -12.27
CA SER A 145 5.86 2.60 -13.60
C SER A 145 5.25 3.57 -14.61
N ARG A 146 4.10 4.18 -14.29
CA ARG A 146 3.49 5.24 -15.14
C ARG A 146 4.44 6.42 -15.33
N ALA A 147 5.09 6.87 -14.26
CA ALA A 147 6.00 8.01 -14.30
C ALA A 147 7.23 7.78 -15.20
N ILE A 148 7.71 6.54 -15.31
CA ILE A 148 8.82 6.16 -16.20
C ILE A 148 8.35 5.64 -17.57
N GLY A 149 7.05 5.67 -17.85
CA GLY A 149 6.48 5.32 -19.15
C GLY A 149 6.21 3.82 -19.37
N LEU A 150 6.15 3.01 -18.31
CA LEU A 150 5.72 1.62 -18.40
C LEU A 150 4.19 1.53 -18.42
N GLU A 151 3.68 0.70 -19.33
CA GLU A 151 2.27 0.32 -19.34
C GLU A 151 1.98 -0.64 -18.18
N LEU A 152 0.83 -0.42 -17.53
CA LEU A 152 0.38 -1.29 -16.45
C LEU A 152 -0.62 -2.31 -16.96
N PRO A 153 -0.69 -3.48 -16.30
CA PRO A 153 -1.69 -4.48 -16.61
C PRO A 153 -3.12 -3.97 -16.37
N ASP A 154 -4.05 -4.45 -17.21
CA ASP A 154 -5.48 -4.18 -17.13
C ASP A 154 -6.13 -4.78 -15.86
N GLU A 155 -7.10 -4.08 -15.27
CA GLU A 155 -7.51 -4.29 -13.86
C GLU A 155 -8.36 -5.55 -13.60
N GLY A 156 -8.86 -6.22 -14.65
CA GLY A 156 -9.77 -7.37 -14.55
C GLY A 156 -9.17 -8.63 -13.90
N GLU A 157 -7.86 -8.85 -14.05
CA GLU A 157 -7.10 -9.95 -13.40
C GLU A 157 -5.93 -9.38 -12.59
N PHE A 158 -6.19 -8.30 -11.86
CA PHE A 158 -5.22 -7.44 -11.17
C PHE A 158 -3.98 -8.15 -10.62
N LEU A 159 -4.14 -9.15 -9.73
CA LEU A 159 -2.99 -9.76 -9.04
C LEU A 159 -2.16 -10.66 -9.97
N THR A 160 -2.82 -11.49 -10.79
CA THR A 160 -2.14 -12.37 -11.74
C THR A 160 -1.36 -11.54 -12.75
N LYS A 161 -2.01 -10.52 -13.31
CA LYS A 161 -1.42 -9.62 -14.30
C LYS A 161 -0.31 -8.76 -13.70
N PHE A 162 -0.42 -8.33 -12.44
CA PHE A 162 0.64 -7.63 -11.74
C PHE A 162 1.87 -8.54 -11.51
N ILE A 163 1.68 -9.81 -11.18
CA ILE A 163 2.78 -10.78 -11.06
C ILE A 163 3.43 -11.05 -12.42
N GLU A 164 2.65 -11.12 -13.51
CA GLU A 164 3.17 -11.22 -14.87
C GLU A 164 4.05 -10.00 -15.20
N PHE A 165 3.53 -8.79 -14.98
CA PHE A 165 4.29 -7.55 -15.12
C PHE A 165 5.62 -7.56 -14.34
N LEU A 166 5.61 -8.00 -13.08
CA LEU A 166 6.85 -8.10 -12.29
C LEU A 166 7.86 -9.08 -12.89
N LYS A 167 7.40 -10.16 -13.54
CA LYS A 167 8.29 -11.13 -14.21
C LYS A 167 8.87 -10.55 -15.51
N GLU A 168 8.06 -9.83 -16.27
CA GLU A 168 8.49 -9.15 -17.51
C GLU A 168 9.60 -8.11 -17.24
N LEU A 169 9.60 -7.49 -16.06
CA LEU A 169 10.69 -6.61 -15.64
C LEU A 169 12.06 -7.31 -15.51
N LEU A 170 12.09 -8.63 -15.33
CA LEU A 170 13.34 -9.40 -15.26
C LEU A 170 13.90 -9.75 -16.64
N GLU A 171 13.17 -9.48 -17.72
CA GLU A 171 13.66 -9.70 -19.08
C GLU A 171 14.71 -8.65 -19.45
N ASP A 172 15.72 -9.04 -20.25
CA ASP A 172 16.86 -8.18 -20.59
C ASP A 172 16.44 -6.85 -21.24
N THR A 173 15.33 -6.84 -21.98
CA THR A 173 14.77 -5.64 -22.63
C THR A 173 14.22 -4.61 -21.63
N SER A 174 13.98 -5.02 -20.38
CA SER A 174 13.34 -4.21 -19.34
C SER A 174 14.30 -3.83 -18.21
N LEU A 175 15.59 -4.20 -18.30
CA LEU A 175 16.54 -4.07 -17.20
C LEU A 175 16.77 -2.62 -16.75
N GLU A 176 16.84 -1.66 -17.68
CA GLU A 176 16.99 -0.24 -17.35
C GLU A 176 15.77 0.28 -16.58
N ASN A 177 14.57 -0.12 -16.99
CA ASN A 177 13.32 0.24 -16.32
C ASN A 177 13.22 -0.39 -14.93
N LEU A 178 13.66 -1.65 -14.78
CA LEU A 178 13.73 -2.31 -13.48
C LEU A 178 14.68 -1.56 -12.52
N ILE A 179 15.86 -1.14 -12.99
CA ILE A 179 16.82 -0.39 -12.16
C ILE A 179 16.24 0.95 -11.72
N LEU A 180 15.60 1.70 -12.63
CA LEU A 180 14.96 2.97 -12.32
C LEU A 180 13.83 2.80 -11.29
N LEU A 181 12.95 1.82 -11.53
CA LEU A 181 11.84 1.52 -10.65
C LEU A 181 12.32 1.06 -9.26
N GLU A 182 13.37 0.23 -9.20
CA GLU A 182 13.96 -0.21 -7.94
C GLU A 182 14.56 0.95 -7.14
N ASN A 183 15.21 1.92 -7.81
CA ASN A 183 15.74 3.12 -7.15
C ASN A 183 14.61 3.99 -6.56
N LEU A 184 13.54 4.23 -7.34
CA LEU A 184 12.36 4.96 -6.86
C LEU A 184 11.69 4.24 -5.67
N MET A 185 11.55 2.92 -5.75
CA MET A 185 11.01 2.10 -4.67
C MET A 185 11.91 2.09 -3.44
N ARG A 186 13.23 2.20 -3.60
CA ARG A 186 14.17 2.31 -2.49
C ARG A 186 13.97 3.62 -1.73
N GLU A 187 13.95 4.75 -2.43
CA GLU A 187 13.67 6.06 -1.84
C GLU A 187 12.30 6.06 -1.15
N TYR A 188 11.27 5.61 -1.86
CA TYR A 188 9.91 5.49 -1.34
C TYR A 188 9.85 4.65 -0.06
N SER A 189 10.48 3.47 -0.06
CA SER A 189 10.45 2.56 1.08
C SER A 189 11.13 3.14 2.33
N ILE A 190 12.18 3.94 2.15
CA ILE A 190 12.86 4.64 3.25
C ILE A 190 11.93 5.71 3.84
N GLU A 191 11.25 6.48 2.99
CA GLU A 191 10.31 7.50 3.46
C GLU A 191 9.09 6.88 4.15
N VAL A 192 8.52 5.80 3.60
CA VAL A 192 7.45 5.06 4.26
C VAL A 192 7.92 4.52 5.60
N LYS A 193 9.11 3.91 5.70
CA LYS A 193 9.67 3.43 6.97
C LYS A 193 9.69 4.55 8.03
N ARG A 194 10.21 5.73 7.69
CA ARG A 194 10.27 6.89 8.61
C ARG A 194 8.88 7.34 9.03
N LEU A 195 7.96 7.46 8.08
CA LEU A 195 6.59 7.91 8.33
C LEU A 195 5.83 6.92 9.21
N VAL A 196 5.90 5.61 8.95
CA VAL A 196 5.20 4.62 9.79
C VAL A 196 5.76 4.57 11.20
N GLU A 197 7.06 4.79 11.40
CA GLU A 197 7.66 4.89 12.73
C GLU A 197 7.16 6.13 13.48
N ALA A 198 7.11 7.28 12.81
CA ALA A 198 6.61 8.52 13.39
C ALA A 198 5.10 8.43 13.73
N TYR A 199 4.28 7.94 12.78
CA TYR A 199 2.83 7.77 12.98
C TYR A 199 2.53 6.76 14.07
N LYS A 200 3.27 5.65 14.12
CA LYS A 200 3.14 4.67 15.20
C LYS A 200 3.31 5.35 16.55
N SER A 201 4.39 6.08 16.77
CA SER A 201 4.69 6.70 18.06
C SER A 201 3.76 7.86 18.45
N ILE A 202 3.29 8.65 17.49
CA ILE A 202 2.57 9.91 17.77
C ILE A 202 1.04 9.76 17.64
N VAL A 203 0.57 9.00 16.64
CA VAL A 203 -0.83 8.97 16.22
C VAL A 203 -1.51 7.65 16.57
N TRP A 204 -0.83 6.51 16.36
CA TRP A 204 -1.45 5.20 16.52
C TRP A 204 -1.28 4.61 17.91
N GLU A 205 -0.13 4.83 18.55
CA GLU A 205 0.18 4.38 19.92
C GLU A 205 0.46 5.56 20.88
N GLY A 206 0.32 6.80 20.40
CA GLY A 206 0.46 7.97 21.24
C GLY A 206 -0.55 7.91 22.38
N LYS A 207 -0.10 7.56 23.59
CA LYS A 207 -0.88 7.77 24.81
C LYS A 207 -1.28 9.23 24.82
N ASP A 208 -2.55 9.52 25.07
CA ASP A 208 -3.05 10.87 25.33
C ASP A 208 -2.10 11.60 26.30
N ASN A 209 -1.19 12.42 25.77
CA ASN A 209 -0.41 13.38 26.54
C ASN A 209 -1.25 14.64 26.78
N GLY A 210 -2.55 14.44 27.07
CA GLY A 210 -3.57 15.45 27.30
C GLY A 210 -3.97 15.57 28.77
N LYS A 211 -3.04 15.38 29.69
CA LYS A 211 -3.13 15.92 31.06
C LYS A 211 -1.89 16.78 31.33
N ALA A 212 -1.98 18.03 30.90
CA ALA A 212 -1.30 19.16 31.52
C ALA A 212 -2.38 20.18 31.90
#